data_AF-A0A848MDU7-F1
#
_entry.id   AF-A0A848MDU7-F1
#
_cell.length_a   1.000
_cell.length_b   1.000
_cell.length_c   1.000
_cell.angle_alpha   90.00
_cell.angle_beta   90.00
_cell.angle_gamma   90.00
#
_symmetry.space_group_name_H-M   'P 1'
#
loop_
_entity.id
_entity.type
_entity.pdbx_description
1 polymer ?
#
loop_
_entity_poly.entity_id
_entity_poly.type
_entity_poly.pdbx_seq_one_letter_code
_entity_poly.pdbx_strand_id
1 'polypeptide(L)'
;MKLPLDFQPGSQFRYSNSGYLLLAQLIWVVTGQTYVEFLTKNIFCPLLMNSTGPDNYREIISQRASGYELDNTRGFVNSALIDMSIATGGGDLLSTTEDLYIWDRALSSNKLVTSEGMQRLFTDYGCGYGYGWFIKDELIHNKRSKSVFHGGGIVGFKNKITRYLDDQVCIIVLNNLSTTDVDDISNNITNLIHTAISTSSDSWSPEEFQRSEFR
;
A
#
# COMPACT_ATOMS: atom_id res chain seq x y z
N MET A 1 -31.69 1.00 9.36
CA MET A 1 -31.71 2.48 9.28
C MET A 1 -31.08 2.88 7.95
N LYS A 2 -31.74 3.75 7.16
CA LYS A 2 -31.16 4.31 5.93
C LYS A 2 -30.49 5.63 6.30
N LEU A 3 -29.17 5.64 6.37
CA LEU A 3 -28.42 6.88 6.58
C LEU A 3 -28.46 7.71 5.28
N PRO A 4 -28.56 9.05 5.37
CA PRO A 4 -28.48 9.91 4.20
C PRO A 4 -27.06 9.87 3.61
N LEU A 5 -26.94 10.22 2.33
CA LEU A 5 -25.64 10.53 1.75
C LEU A 5 -25.17 11.86 2.32
N ASP A 6 -23.89 11.96 2.66
CA ASP A 6 -23.31 13.21 3.17
C ASP A 6 -23.14 14.28 2.08
N PHE A 7 -23.01 13.85 0.82
CA PHE A 7 -22.96 14.72 -0.36
C PHE A 7 -23.38 13.93 -1.61
N GLN A 8 -23.66 14.65 -2.71
CA GLN A 8 -24.00 14.04 -3.99
C GLN A 8 -22.81 13.23 -4.55
N PRO A 9 -23.01 12.00 -5.06
CA PRO A 9 -21.94 11.21 -5.63
C PRO A 9 -21.16 11.98 -6.70
N GLY A 10 -19.82 12.00 -6.58
CA GLY A 10 -18.94 12.70 -7.51
C GLY A 10 -18.77 14.21 -7.28
N SER A 11 -19.50 14.83 -6.34
CA SER A 11 -19.36 16.26 -6.07
C SER A 11 -18.23 16.61 -5.09
N GLN A 12 -17.83 15.67 -4.23
CA GLN A 12 -16.77 15.84 -3.25
C GLN A 12 -16.00 14.52 -3.05
N PHE A 13 -14.80 14.62 -2.50
CA PHE A 13 -14.00 13.48 -2.08
C PHE A 13 -13.99 13.37 -0.56
N ARG A 14 -14.25 12.16 -0.05
CA ARG A 14 -14.01 11.78 1.33
C ARG A 14 -13.62 10.32 1.40
N TYR A 15 -12.41 10.06 1.87
CA TYR A 15 -11.90 8.71 2.04
C TYR A 15 -12.84 7.87 2.92
N SER A 16 -13.10 6.63 2.51
CA SER A 16 -14.02 5.72 3.23
C SER A 16 -13.60 4.27 3.06
N ASN A 17 -13.18 3.64 4.16
CA ASN A 17 -12.89 2.20 4.20
C ASN A 17 -14.12 1.35 3.86
N SER A 18 -15.33 1.81 4.21
CA SER A 18 -16.56 1.12 3.82
C SER A 18 -16.77 1.07 2.31
N GLY A 19 -16.21 2.02 1.55
CA GLY A 19 -16.19 1.94 0.09
C GLY A 19 -15.40 0.73 -0.41
N TYR A 20 -14.24 0.46 0.19
CA TYR A 20 -13.41 -0.70 -0.13
C TYR A 20 -14.03 -2.03 0.30
N LEU A 21 -14.72 -2.06 1.45
CA LEU A 21 -15.54 -3.21 1.86
C LEU A 21 -16.57 -3.57 0.77
N LEU A 22 -17.26 -2.57 0.21
CA LEU A 22 -18.22 -2.80 -0.88
C LEU A 22 -17.54 -3.29 -2.16
N LEU A 23 -16.36 -2.77 -2.50
CA LEU A 23 -15.58 -3.26 -3.65
C LEU A 23 -15.14 -4.72 -3.48
N ALA A 24 -14.75 -5.12 -2.26
CA ALA A 24 -14.42 -6.51 -1.96
C ALA A 24 -15.64 -7.43 -2.13
N GLN A 25 -16.84 -6.98 -1.73
CA GLN A 25 -18.08 -7.73 -1.99
C GLN A 25 -18.45 -7.77 -3.47
N LEU A 26 -18.15 -6.72 -4.24
CA LEU A 26 -18.41 -6.68 -5.67
C LEU A 26 -17.59 -7.74 -6.42
N ILE A 27 -16.38 -8.06 -5.96
CA ILE A 27 -15.59 -9.18 -6.51
C ILE A 27 -16.39 -10.48 -6.42
N TRP A 28 -17.03 -10.78 -5.29
CA TRP A 28 -17.88 -11.95 -5.14
C TRP A 28 -19.08 -11.92 -6.09
N VAL A 29 -19.78 -10.79 -6.19
CA VAL A 29 -20.95 -10.65 -7.08
C VAL A 29 -20.57 -10.90 -8.54
N VAL A 30 -19.41 -10.41 -8.99
CA VAL A 30 -18.99 -10.47 -10.39
C VAL A 30 -18.32 -11.79 -10.74
N THR A 31 -17.58 -12.39 -9.81
CA THR A 31 -16.71 -13.54 -10.11
C THR A 31 -17.18 -14.85 -9.47
N GLY A 32 -18.04 -14.79 -8.46
CA GLY A 32 -18.41 -15.92 -7.61
C GLY A 32 -17.32 -16.36 -6.61
N GLN A 33 -16.16 -15.71 -6.61
CA GLN A 33 -15.05 -16.00 -5.69
C GLN A 33 -15.08 -15.05 -4.50
N THR A 34 -14.69 -15.52 -3.31
CA THR A 34 -14.46 -14.60 -2.20
C THR A 34 -13.28 -13.65 -2.53
N TYR A 35 -13.26 -12.49 -1.88
CA TYR A 35 -12.17 -11.51 -2.02
C TYR A 35 -10.77 -12.14 -1.84
N VAL A 36 -10.58 -12.92 -0.77
CA VAL A 36 -9.30 -13.57 -0.47
C VAL A 36 -8.92 -14.62 -1.52
N GLU A 37 -9.87 -15.47 -1.95
CA GLU A 37 -9.62 -16.46 -3.00
C GLU A 37 -9.25 -15.79 -4.32
N PHE A 38 -9.93 -14.69 -4.67
CA PHE A 38 -9.64 -13.93 -5.87
C PHE A 38 -8.22 -13.35 -5.83
N LEU A 39 -7.83 -12.68 -4.73
CA LEU A 39 -6.48 -12.12 -4.59
C LEU A 39 -5.41 -13.21 -4.58
N THR A 40 -5.64 -14.31 -3.87
CA THR A 40 -4.70 -15.43 -3.82
C THR A 40 -4.46 -15.99 -5.22
N LYS A 41 -5.54 -16.26 -5.97
CA LYS A 41 -5.46 -16.85 -7.31
C LYS A 41 -4.87 -15.90 -8.36
N ASN A 42 -5.24 -14.62 -8.33
CA ASN A 42 -4.94 -13.68 -9.41
C ASN A 42 -3.76 -12.76 -9.12
N ILE A 43 -3.32 -12.63 -7.86
CA ILE A 43 -2.24 -11.74 -7.45
C ILE A 43 -1.16 -12.49 -6.68
N PHE A 44 -1.47 -13.06 -5.51
CA PHE A 44 -0.43 -13.56 -4.61
C PHE A 44 0.31 -14.77 -5.17
N CYS A 45 -0.41 -15.82 -5.60
CA CYS A 45 0.21 -17.02 -6.16
C CYS A 45 0.96 -16.75 -7.48
N PRO A 46 0.39 -16.02 -8.47
CA PRO A 46 1.11 -15.70 -9.70
C PRO A 46 2.39 -14.89 -9.50
N LEU A 47 2.46 -14.09 -8.42
CA LEU A 47 3.62 -13.29 -8.07
C LEU A 47 4.55 -13.95 -7.07
N LEU A 48 4.20 -15.13 -6.54
CA LEU A 48 4.95 -15.82 -5.48
C LEU A 48 5.07 -14.98 -4.18
N MET A 49 4.05 -14.18 -3.88
CA MET A 49 3.93 -13.43 -2.63
C MET A 49 3.47 -14.36 -1.50
N ASN A 50 4.35 -15.24 -1.05
CA ASN A 50 4.03 -16.36 -0.14
C ASN A 50 3.81 -15.92 1.31
N SER A 51 4.13 -14.68 1.66
CA SER A 51 3.97 -14.08 2.99
C SER A 51 2.90 -12.98 3.01
N THR A 52 2.05 -12.91 1.97
CA THR A 52 0.91 -11.99 1.88
C THR A 52 -0.40 -12.75 1.98
N GLY A 53 -1.34 -12.24 2.78
CA GLY A 53 -2.65 -12.86 2.95
C GLY A 53 -3.54 -12.11 3.94
N PRO A 54 -4.77 -12.61 4.19
CA PRO A 54 -5.63 -12.03 5.22
C PRO A 54 -5.03 -12.23 6.61
N ASP A 55 -5.15 -11.22 7.47
CA ASP A 55 -4.73 -11.31 8.85
C ASP A 55 -5.81 -12.00 9.72
N ASN A 56 -5.77 -13.32 9.78
CA ASN A 56 -6.68 -14.10 10.63
C ASN A 56 -6.08 -14.32 12.03
N TYR A 57 -6.62 -13.64 13.04
CA TYR A 57 -6.16 -13.73 14.42
C TYR A 57 -6.24 -15.12 15.06
N ARG A 58 -7.02 -16.04 14.48
CA ARG A 58 -7.16 -17.43 14.97
C ARG A 58 -6.12 -18.38 14.37
N GLU A 59 -5.47 -17.97 13.30
CA GLU A 59 -4.48 -18.80 12.61
C GLU A 59 -3.07 -18.55 13.17
N ILE A 60 -2.28 -19.62 13.20
CA ILE A 60 -0.86 -19.51 13.54
C ILE A 60 -0.12 -19.11 12.26
N ILE A 61 0.16 -17.83 12.13
CA ILE A 61 0.90 -17.26 11.01
C ILE A 61 2.37 -17.12 11.43
N SER A 62 3.25 -17.87 10.76
CA SER A 62 4.69 -17.82 11.04
C SER A 62 5.24 -16.41 10.81
N GLN A 63 6.11 -15.94 11.71
CA GLN A 63 6.75 -14.62 11.65
C GLN A 63 5.79 -13.42 11.64
N ARG A 64 4.52 -13.62 12.04
CA ARG A 64 3.58 -12.51 12.25
C ARG A 64 4.06 -11.64 13.41
N ALA A 65 4.33 -10.36 13.12
CA ALA A 65 4.70 -9.39 14.15
C ALA A 65 3.53 -9.15 15.13
N SER A 66 3.84 -8.96 16.41
CA SER A 66 2.88 -8.41 17.37
C SER A 66 2.76 -6.90 17.18
N GLY A 67 1.54 -6.37 17.31
CA GLY A 67 1.28 -4.93 17.29
C GLY A 67 1.51 -4.31 18.67
N TYR A 68 1.99 -3.07 18.69
CA TYR A 68 2.29 -2.35 19.93
C TYR A 68 1.64 -0.96 19.98
N GLU A 69 1.40 -0.52 21.20
CA GLU A 69 0.95 0.83 21.54
C GLU A 69 1.88 1.44 22.59
N LEU A 70 1.90 2.77 22.65
CA LEU A 70 2.59 3.49 23.70
C LEU A 70 1.58 3.85 24.81
N ASP A 71 1.69 3.17 25.94
CA ASP A 71 0.97 3.53 27.16
C ASP A 71 1.77 4.59 27.93
N ASN A 72 1.08 5.65 28.37
CA ASN A 72 1.71 6.78 29.05
C ASN A 72 2.38 6.43 30.39
N THR A 73 2.03 5.28 31.00
CA THR A 73 2.55 4.85 32.30
C THR A 73 3.44 3.62 32.23
N ARG A 74 3.17 2.72 31.28
CA ARG A 74 3.83 1.41 31.16
C ARG A 74 4.85 1.37 30.02
N GLY A 75 4.90 2.40 29.17
CA GLY A 75 5.72 2.38 27.96
C GLY A 75 5.09 1.49 26.90
N PHE A 76 5.89 0.73 26.17
CA PHE A 76 5.38 -0.14 25.12
C PHE A 76 4.55 -1.29 25.68
N VAL A 77 3.34 -1.45 25.16
CA VAL A 77 2.42 -2.53 25.49
C VAL A 77 1.92 -3.20 24.21
N ASN A 78 1.52 -4.46 24.29
CA ASN A 78 0.84 -5.12 23.18
C ASN A 78 -0.48 -4.40 22.88
N SER A 79 -0.78 -4.23 21.60
CA SER A 79 -2.02 -3.63 21.14
C SER A 79 -3.21 -4.56 21.36
N ALA A 80 -4.42 -4.00 21.34
CA ALA A 80 -5.63 -4.80 21.42
C ALA A 80 -5.75 -5.76 20.23
N LEU A 81 -6.31 -6.94 20.48
CA LEU A 81 -6.65 -7.90 19.45
C LEU A 81 -7.82 -7.37 18.61
N ILE A 82 -7.68 -7.37 17.29
CA ILE A 82 -8.77 -7.06 16.35
C ILE A 82 -9.04 -8.28 15.47
N ASP A 83 -10.33 -8.59 15.32
CA ASP A 83 -10.79 -9.48 14.27
C ASP A 83 -10.84 -8.72 12.94
N MET A 84 -9.86 -8.97 12.06
CA MET A 84 -9.68 -8.22 10.82
C MET A 84 -10.77 -8.51 9.77
N SER A 85 -11.68 -9.47 10.03
CA SER A 85 -12.86 -9.67 9.18
C SER A 85 -13.75 -8.43 9.09
N ILE A 86 -13.65 -7.49 10.05
CA ILE A 86 -14.38 -6.21 10.01
C ILE A 86 -13.78 -5.21 9.02
N ALA A 87 -12.54 -5.45 8.55
CA ALA A 87 -11.76 -4.56 7.72
C ALA A 87 -11.56 -5.11 6.29
N THR A 88 -12.28 -6.16 5.89
CA THR A 88 -12.11 -6.83 4.59
C THR A 88 -12.04 -5.87 3.40
N GLY A 89 -10.96 -5.92 2.64
CA GLY A 89 -10.71 -5.04 1.49
C GLY A 89 -10.27 -3.62 1.86
N GLY A 90 -10.55 -3.15 3.07
CA GLY A 90 -10.20 -1.81 3.57
C GLY A 90 -8.91 -1.75 4.39
N GLY A 91 -8.34 -2.90 4.77
CA GLY A 91 -7.08 -2.94 5.54
C GLY A 91 -6.83 -4.25 6.30
N ASP A 92 -7.34 -5.38 5.79
CA ASP A 92 -7.29 -6.70 6.46
C ASP A 92 -6.10 -7.57 6.06
N LEU A 93 -5.24 -7.11 5.16
CA LEU A 93 -4.10 -7.89 4.70
C LEU A 93 -2.85 -7.64 5.56
N LEU A 94 -2.06 -8.69 5.72
CA LEU A 94 -0.67 -8.62 6.14
C LEU A 94 0.26 -8.93 4.97
N SER A 95 1.51 -8.49 5.06
CA SER A 95 2.55 -8.72 4.05
C SER A 95 3.94 -8.46 4.64
N THR A 96 4.98 -8.77 3.87
CA THR A 96 6.35 -8.31 4.12
C THR A 96 6.78 -7.24 3.12
N THR A 97 7.92 -6.59 3.38
CA THR A 97 8.56 -5.64 2.46
C THR A 97 8.96 -6.29 1.14
N GLU A 98 9.40 -7.54 1.18
CA GLU A 98 9.84 -8.30 0.01
C GLU A 98 8.67 -8.60 -0.92
N ASP A 99 7.55 -9.09 -0.38
CA ASP A 99 6.36 -9.38 -1.18
C ASP A 99 5.73 -8.09 -1.75
N LEU A 100 5.71 -7.00 -0.98
CA LEU A 100 5.23 -5.70 -1.49
C LEU A 100 6.15 -5.13 -2.57
N TYR A 101 7.46 -5.39 -2.50
CA TYR A 101 8.39 -5.01 -3.55
C TYR A 101 8.14 -5.82 -4.84
N ILE A 102 7.90 -7.14 -4.73
CA ILE A 102 7.49 -7.98 -5.87
C ILE A 102 6.21 -7.44 -6.50
N TRP A 103 5.21 -7.10 -5.69
CA TRP A 103 3.96 -6.50 -6.14
C TRP A 103 4.17 -5.17 -6.88
N ASP A 104 5.01 -4.29 -6.34
CA ASP A 104 5.37 -3.03 -6.98
C ASP A 104 6.03 -3.23 -8.37
N ARG A 105 6.96 -4.18 -8.48
CA ARG A 105 7.60 -4.53 -9.76
C ARG A 105 6.61 -5.15 -10.75
N ALA A 106 5.63 -5.91 -10.28
CA ALA A 106 4.58 -6.48 -11.12
C ALA A 106 3.62 -5.40 -11.68
N LEU A 107 3.31 -4.37 -10.89
CA LEU A 107 2.56 -3.20 -11.35
C LEU A 107 3.32 -2.42 -12.43
N SER A 108 4.63 -2.22 -12.25
CA SER A 108 5.48 -1.52 -13.23
C SER A 108 5.63 -2.27 -14.57
N SER A 109 5.40 -3.59 -14.58
CA SER A 109 5.54 -4.44 -15.78
C SER A 109 4.21 -4.78 -16.46
N ASN A 110 3.09 -4.16 -16.07
CA ASN A 110 1.74 -4.43 -16.59
C ASN A 110 1.34 -5.92 -16.52
N LYS A 111 1.91 -6.68 -15.58
CA LYS A 111 1.61 -8.11 -15.41
C LYS A 111 0.27 -8.34 -14.71
N LEU A 112 -0.12 -7.44 -13.81
CA LEU A 112 -1.35 -7.55 -13.02
C LEU A 112 -2.55 -6.87 -13.66
N VAL A 113 -2.33 -5.73 -14.30
CA VAL A 113 -3.38 -4.93 -14.93
C VAL A 113 -2.87 -4.41 -16.27
N THR A 114 -3.78 -4.17 -17.20
CA THR A 114 -3.45 -3.60 -18.51
C THR A 114 -2.83 -2.22 -18.35
N SER A 115 -2.11 -1.73 -19.37
CA SER A 115 -1.55 -0.37 -19.36
C SER A 115 -2.62 0.71 -19.13
N GLU A 116 -3.82 0.51 -19.67
CA GLU A 116 -4.97 1.39 -19.41
C GLU A 116 -5.41 1.32 -17.93
N GLY A 117 -5.45 0.11 -17.36
CA GLY A 117 -5.72 -0.09 -15.93
C GLY A 117 -4.68 0.62 -15.05
N MET A 118 -3.39 0.50 -15.37
CA MET A 118 -2.32 1.21 -14.68
C MET A 118 -2.50 2.72 -14.75
N GLN A 119 -2.85 3.26 -15.92
CA GLN A 119 -3.11 4.70 -16.07
C GLN A 119 -4.25 5.15 -15.15
N ARG A 120 -5.33 4.37 -15.04
CA ARG A 120 -6.47 4.67 -14.17
C ARG A 120 -6.13 4.59 -12.68
N LEU A 121 -5.26 3.67 -12.27
CA LEU A 121 -4.78 3.59 -10.88
C LEU A 121 -4.16 4.91 -10.41
N PHE A 122 -3.37 5.56 -11.27
CA PHE A 122 -2.56 6.76 -10.95
C PHE A 122 -3.07 8.05 -11.60
N THR A 123 -4.32 8.07 -12.03
CA THR A 123 -5.00 9.28 -12.53
C THR A 123 -5.67 10.01 -11.37
N ASP A 124 -5.38 11.30 -11.24
CA ASP A 124 -6.12 12.17 -10.33
C ASP A 124 -7.42 12.60 -11.01
N TYR A 125 -8.54 12.26 -10.39
CA TYR A 125 -9.89 12.63 -10.84
C TYR A 125 -10.37 13.97 -10.25
N GLY A 126 -9.44 14.85 -9.86
CA GLY A 126 -9.69 16.20 -9.36
C GLY A 126 -9.72 16.31 -7.83
N CYS A 127 -9.17 15.33 -7.13
CA CYS A 127 -9.19 15.26 -5.66
C CYS A 127 -7.91 14.75 -5.01
N GLY A 128 -6.82 14.59 -5.79
CA GLY A 128 -5.57 14.00 -5.32
C GLY A 128 -5.70 12.51 -4.99
N TYR A 129 -6.68 11.80 -5.58
CA TYR A 129 -6.91 10.37 -5.33
C TYR A 129 -7.32 9.62 -6.61
N GLY A 130 -6.64 8.51 -6.87
CA GLY A 130 -6.92 7.53 -7.93
C GLY A 130 -7.58 6.27 -7.38
N TYR A 131 -7.37 5.13 -8.02
CA TYR A 131 -7.90 3.86 -7.50
C TYR A 131 -6.94 3.25 -6.49
N GLY A 132 -7.14 3.51 -5.19
CA GLY A 132 -6.29 2.97 -4.13
C GLY A 132 -5.04 3.79 -3.82
N TRP A 133 -4.89 4.98 -4.41
CA TRP A 133 -3.67 5.77 -4.31
C TRP A 133 -3.98 7.25 -4.15
N PHE A 134 -3.37 7.88 -3.15
CA PHE A 134 -3.21 9.34 -3.16
C PHE A 134 -2.18 9.71 -4.22
N ILE A 135 -2.39 10.85 -4.87
CA ILE A 135 -1.57 11.34 -5.98
C ILE A 135 -1.14 12.75 -5.64
N LYS A 136 0.15 13.03 -5.77
CA LYS A 136 0.74 14.31 -5.44
C LYS A 136 1.81 14.68 -6.47
N ASP A 137 1.70 15.89 -6.99
CA ASP A 137 2.81 16.55 -7.67
C ASP A 137 3.61 17.31 -6.61
N GLU A 138 4.91 17.05 -6.54
CA GLU A 138 5.79 17.68 -5.55
C GLU A 138 7.12 18.13 -6.13
N LEU A 139 7.82 18.97 -5.37
CA LEU A 139 9.17 19.42 -5.68
C LEU A 139 10.14 18.78 -4.69
N ILE A 140 11.03 17.94 -5.20
CA ILE A 140 12.11 17.32 -4.42
C ILE A 140 13.42 17.88 -4.97
N HIS A 141 14.16 18.62 -4.15
CA HIS A 141 15.38 19.32 -4.56
C HIS A 141 15.19 20.18 -5.83
N ASN A 142 14.08 20.92 -5.91
CA ASN A 142 13.67 21.75 -7.06
C ASN A 142 13.37 21.01 -8.37
N LYS A 143 13.37 19.67 -8.38
CA LYS A 143 12.89 18.85 -9.49
C LYS A 143 11.42 18.48 -9.25
N ARG A 144 10.57 18.67 -10.26
CA ARG A 144 9.20 18.15 -10.23
C ARG A 144 9.25 16.63 -10.19
N SER A 145 8.48 16.04 -9.28
CA SER A 145 8.33 14.60 -9.15
C SER A 145 6.86 14.30 -8.90
N LYS A 146 6.32 13.33 -9.63
CA LYS A 146 4.99 12.80 -9.38
C LYS A 146 5.08 11.58 -8.46
N SER A 147 4.46 11.68 -7.28
CA SER A 147 4.35 10.56 -6.35
C SER A 147 2.92 10.02 -6.27
N VAL A 148 2.85 8.70 -6.08
CA VAL A 148 1.62 8.02 -5.69
C VAL A 148 1.89 7.25 -4.41
N PHE A 149 1.00 7.38 -3.44
CA PHE A 149 1.22 6.78 -2.13
C PHE A 149 -0.08 6.32 -1.48
N HIS A 150 0.04 5.41 -0.52
CA HIS A 150 -1.04 5.09 0.39
C HIS A 150 -0.47 4.75 1.76
N GLY A 151 -1.14 5.25 2.80
CA GLY A 151 -0.85 4.89 4.18
C GLY A 151 -1.82 3.82 4.66
N GLY A 152 -1.41 3.09 5.69
CA GLY A 152 -2.27 2.17 6.41
C GLY A 152 -2.13 2.39 7.91
N GLY A 153 -3.25 2.26 8.63
CA GLY A 153 -3.29 2.38 10.07
C GLY A 153 -4.36 1.48 10.63
N ILE A 154 -3.95 0.55 11.49
CA ILE A 154 -4.84 -0.27 12.31
C ILE A 154 -4.22 -0.35 13.70
N VAL A 155 -4.97 -0.85 14.68
CA VAL A 155 -4.48 -0.99 16.05
C VAL A 155 -3.18 -1.80 16.07
N GLY A 156 -2.13 -1.19 16.61
CA GLY A 156 -0.80 -1.79 16.71
C GLY A 156 0.08 -1.62 15.47
N PHE A 157 -0.40 -1.06 14.36
CA PHE A 157 0.35 -1.02 13.10
C PHE A 157 0.15 0.25 12.30
N LYS A 158 1.24 0.73 11.70
CA LYS A 158 1.24 1.81 10.71
C LYS A 158 2.16 1.45 9.56
N ASN A 159 1.77 1.85 8.36
CA ASN A 159 2.58 1.63 7.18
C ASN A 159 2.43 2.77 6.17
N LYS A 160 3.39 2.83 5.26
CA LYS A 160 3.37 3.72 4.11
C LYS A 160 4.04 3.02 2.93
N ILE A 161 3.40 3.08 1.78
CA ILE A 161 4.04 2.82 0.49
C ILE A 161 3.98 4.09 -0.35
N THR A 162 5.12 4.50 -0.88
CA THR A 162 5.28 5.68 -1.72
C THR A 162 6.06 5.30 -2.98
N ARG A 163 5.55 5.69 -4.14
CA ARG A 163 6.20 5.47 -5.44
C ARG A 163 6.46 6.81 -6.11
N TYR A 164 7.68 7.04 -6.55
CA TYR A 164 8.06 8.17 -7.39
C TYR A 164 8.15 7.67 -8.83
N LEU A 165 7.12 7.98 -9.62
CA LEU A 165 6.92 7.34 -10.93
C LEU A 165 8.01 7.73 -11.93
N ASP A 166 8.46 8.98 -11.89
CA ASP A 166 9.48 9.51 -12.80
C ASP A 166 10.88 8.95 -12.53
N ASP A 167 11.15 8.58 -11.27
CA ASP A 167 12.47 8.13 -10.80
C ASP A 167 12.52 6.59 -10.60
N GLN A 168 11.41 5.90 -10.83
CA GLN A 168 11.23 4.45 -10.61
C GLN A 168 11.55 3.97 -9.18
N VAL A 169 11.46 4.87 -8.20
CA VAL A 169 11.71 4.58 -6.78
C VAL A 169 10.43 4.12 -6.11
N CYS A 170 10.53 3.07 -5.30
CA CYS A 170 9.48 2.62 -4.38
C CYS A 170 10.07 2.59 -2.96
N ILE A 171 9.36 3.21 -2.01
CA ILE A 171 9.69 3.21 -0.59
C ILE A 171 8.55 2.51 0.13
N ILE A 172 8.88 1.47 0.89
CA ILE A 172 7.94 0.66 1.66
C ILE A 172 8.37 0.72 3.13
N VAL A 173 7.49 1.21 3.99
CA VAL A 173 7.70 1.29 5.44
C VAL A 173 6.59 0.49 6.12
N LEU A 174 6.97 -0.59 6.80
CA LEU A 174 6.09 -1.39 7.65
C LEU A 174 6.52 -1.22 9.11
N ASN A 175 5.57 -0.93 9.99
CA ASN A 175 5.86 -0.69 11.40
C ASN A 175 4.74 -1.21 12.30
N ASN A 176 5.11 -1.83 13.42
CA ASN A 176 4.23 -2.45 14.40
C ASN A 176 4.05 -1.63 15.68
N LEU A 177 4.06 -0.29 15.57
CA LEU A 177 3.81 0.63 16.67
C LEU A 177 2.87 1.76 16.24
N SER A 178 1.73 1.88 16.91
CA SER A 178 0.66 2.83 16.53
C SER A 178 1.08 4.31 16.54
N THR A 179 2.10 4.67 17.32
CA THR A 179 2.55 6.06 17.47
C THR A 179 3.65 6.47 16.49
N THR A 180 4.24 5.53 15.74
CA THR A 180 5.31 5.85 14.78
C THR A 180 4.81 6.80 13.69
N ASP A 181 5.63 7.80 13.37
CA ASP A 181 5.43 8.66 12.21
C ASP A 181 6.08 8.02 10.98
N VAL A 182 5.31 7.19 10.28
CA VAL A 182 5.76 6.50 9.06
C VAL A 182 5.91 7.46 7.88
N ASP A 183 5.23 8.61 7.90
CA ASP A 183 5.37 9.63 6.87
C ASP A 183 6.73 10.33 7.01
N ASP A 184 7.15 10.68 8.23
CA ASP A 184 8.48 11.25 8.49
C ASP A 184 9.60 10.29 8.07
N ILE A 185 9.49 8.99 8.42
CA ILE A 185 10.44 7.96 7.96
C ILE A 185 10.49 7.91 6.42
N SER A 186 9.33 7.84 5.76
CA SER A 186 9.26 7.81 4.30
C SER A 186 9.89 9.05 3.68
N ASN A 187 9.61 10.24 4.21
CA ASN A 187 10.14 11.51 3.69
C ASN A 187 11.65 11.63 3.87
N ASN A 188 12.19 11.17 5.00
CA ASN A 188 13.63 11.15 5.23
C ASN A 188 14.34 10.20 4.25
N ILE A 189 13.77 9.02 3.99
CA ILE A 189 14.29 8.09 2.98
C ILE A 189 14.22 8.72 1.57
N THR A 190 13.10 9.38 1.23
CA THR A 190 12.97 10.14 -0.03
C THR A 190 14.10 11.15 -0.18
N ASN A 191 14.34 11.98 0.82
CA ASN A 191 15.39 13.01 0.76
C ASN A 191 16.77 12.38 0.54
N LEU A 192 17.08 11.26 1.22
CA LEU A 192 18.34 10.53 1.03
C LEU A 192 18.49 9.99 -0.39
N ILE A 193 17.48 9.29 -0.90
CA ILE A 193 17.50 8.69 -2.25
C ILE A 193 17.62 9.78 -3.31
N HIS A 194 16.81 10.84 -3.24
CA HIS A 194 16.84 11.90 -4.24
C HIS A 194 18.09 12.79 -4.13
N THR A 195 18.75 12.86 -2.96
CA THR A 195 20.09 13.45 -2.85
C THR A 195 21.07 12.62 -3.66
N ALA A 196 21.08 11.29 -3.48
CA ALA A 196 21.94 10.40 -4.23
C ALA A 196 21.70 10.48 -5.75
N ILE A 197 20.44 10.45 -6.20
CA ILE A 197 20.08 10.61 -7.62
C ILE A 197 20.54 11.95 -8.20
N SER A 198 20.43 13.04 -7.42
CA SER A 198 20.85 14.37 -7.89
C SER A 198 22.37 14.56 -7.97
N THR A 199 23.13 13.73 -7.25
CA THR A 199 24.60 13.84 -7.12
C THR A 199 25.35 12.78 -7.93
N SER A 200 24.69 11.71 -8.35
CA SER A 200 25.26 10.73 -9.28
C SER A 200 25.42 11.35 -10.67
N SER A 201 26.67 11.52 -11.12
CA SER A 201 26.99 11.95 -12.49
C SER A 201 26.80 10.87 -13.55
N ASP A 202 26.55 9.63 -13.13
CA ASP A 202 26.35 8.49 -14.01
C ASP A 202 24.87 8.14 -14.08
N SER A 203 24.39 7.90 -15.31
CA SER A 203 23.03 7.43 -15.58
C SER A 203 22.83 6.03 -14.97
N TRP A 204 22.39 5.97 -13.73
CA TRP A 204 21.93 4.73 -13.12
C TRP A 204 20.83 4.12 -13.99
N SER A 205 21.07 2.91 -14.52
CA SER A 205 20.07 2.19 -15.32
C SER A 205 19.39 1.11 -14.46
N PRO A 206 18.06 1.15 -14.31
CA PRO A 206 17.31 0.13 -13.56
C PRO A 206 17.48 -1.31 -14.09
N GLU A 207 17.95 -1.48 -15.33
CA GLU A 207 18.09 -2.79 -16.00
C GLU A 207 19.23 -3.64 -15.44
N GLU A 208 20.26 -3.04 -14.82
CA GLU A 208 21.42 -3.77 -14.30
C GLU A 208 21.07 -4.63 -13.06
N PHE A 209 20.07 -4.23 -12.27
CA PHE A 209 19.65 -4.98 -11.08
C PHE A 209 18.74 -6.17 -11.40
N GLN A 210 17.97 -6.11 -12.50
CA GLN A 210 17.04 -7.20 -12.87
C GLN A 210 17.75 -8.49 -13.34
N ARG A 211 19.04 -8.43 -13.69
CA ARG A 211 19.78 -9.61 -14.18
C ARG A 211 20.42 -10.47 -13.09
N SER A 212 20.50 -10.00 -11.84
CA SER A 212 21.29 -10.69 -10.80
C SER A 212 20.50 -11.55 -9.80
N GLU A 213 19.18 -11.43 -9.68
CA GLU A 213 18.44 -12.11 -8.58
C GLU A 213 17.23 -12.97 -8.97
N PHE A 214 17.16 -13.43 -10.22
CA PHE A 214 16.19 -14.48 -10.62
C PHE A 214 16.86 -15.65 -11.34
N ARG A 215 17.85 -16.28 -10.68
CA ARG A 215 18.36 -17.61 -11.00
C ARG A 215 18.21 -18.54 -9.81
#